data_AF-A0A928GW52-F1
#
_entry.id   AF-A0A928GW52-F1
#
_cell.length_a   1.000
_cell.length_b   1.000
_cell.length_c   1.000
_cell.angle_alpha   90.00
_cell.angle_beta   90.00
_cell.angle_gamma   90.00
#
_symmetry.space_group_name_H-M   'P 1'
#
loop_
_entity.id
_entity.type
_entity.pdbx_description
1 polymer ?
#
loop_
_entity_poly.entity_id
_entity_poly.type
_entity_poly.pdbx_seq_one_letter_code
_entity_poly.pdbx_strand_id
1 'polypeptide(L)'
;MKKQVELNDGARQFPTGLSVSEQNCLDQCLKMEAECRSLWIRALEFSPRLAHYCKHWHDFTPEDWGVLLAGNPDLITIAPLHELSMEAWYIILSRQPSLVEKCCRLDEFNDKLWNSLLEYYPWFEQYRKKC
;
A
#
# COMPACT_ATOMS: atom_id res chain seq x y z
N MET A 1 19.93 38.81 36.93
CA MET A 1 19.90 37.45 36.38
C MET A 1 19.53 37.55 34.90
N LYS A 2 20.51 37.32 34.01
CA LYS A 2 20.32 37.39 32.56
C LYS A 2 19.72 36.06 32.09
N LYS A 3 18.55 36.10 31.44
CA LYS A 3 18.01 34.96 30.70
C LYS A 3 18.90 34.75 29.47
N GLN A 4 19.45 33.55 29.32
CA GLN A 4 20.24 33.17 28.16
C GLN A 4 19.32 32.65 27.06
N VAL A 5 19.58 33.14 25.85
CA VAL A 5 18.90 32.84 24.59
C VAL A 5 19.49 31.56 23.98
N GLU A 6 18.58 30.67 23.57
CA GLU A 6 18.58 29.66 22.49
C GLU A 6 19.89 29.06 21.95
N LEU A 7 19.89 27.72 21.86
CA LEU A 7 20.44 27.00 20.71
C LEU A 7 19.34 26.04 20.19
N ASN A 8 18.61 26.51 19.19
CA ASN A 8 17.71 25.70 18.36
C ASN A 8 18.55 24.92 17.35
N ASP A 9 18.91 23.68 17.66
CA ASP A 9 19.38 22.72 16.65
C ASP A 9 18.23 21.81 16.24
N GLY A 10 17.63 22.13 15.09
CA GLY A 10 17.14 21.14 14.12
C GLY A 10 16.14 20.05 14.56
N ALA A 11 15.31 20.26 15.59
CA ALA A 11 14.27 19.30 15.93
C ALA A 11 13.23 19.18 14.80
N ARG A 12 13.39 18.17 13.93
CA ARG A 12 12.30 17.64 13.09
C ARG A 12 11.12 17.46 14.03
N GLN A 13 10.06 18.24 13.82
CA GLN A 13 8.82 18.08 14.56
C GLN A 13 8.31 16.67 14.29
N PHE A 14 8.39 15.79 15.29
CA PHE A 14 7.83 14.45 15.20
C PHE A 14 6.30 14.56 15.03
N PRO A 15 5.67 13.73 14.20
CA PRO A 15 4.24 13.84 13.97
C PRO A 15 3.45 13.47 15.22
N THR A 16 2.66 14.41 15.75
CA THR A 16 1.79 14.18 16.90
C THR A 16 0.70 13.17 16.54
N GLY A 17 0.63 12.03 17.23
CA GLY A 17 -0.45 11.04 17.09
C GLY A 17 -0.09 9.70 16.46
N LEU A 18 1.20 9.37 16.34
CA LEU A 18 1.66 8.00 16.05
C LEU A 18 1.94 7.23 17.35
N SER A 19 1.69 5.92 17.33
CA SER A 19 2.19 5.01 18.36
C SER A 19 3.72 4.90 18.30
N VAL A 20 4.34 4.43 19.39
CA VAL A 20 5.79 4.18 19.44
C VAL A 20 6.23 3.23 18.31
N SER A 21 5.45 2.19 18.02
CA SER A 21 5.75 1.24 16.94
C SER A 21 5.68 1.89 15.55
N GLU A 22 4.65 2.70 15.30
CA GLU A 22 4.53 3.45 14.04
C GLU A 22 5.69 4.44 13.87
N GLN A 23 6.06 5.14 14.95
CA GLN A 23 7.19 6.07 14.93
C GLN A 23 8.50 5.33 14.64
N ASN A 24 8.73 4.16 15.25
CA ASN A 24 9.91 3.34 14.99
C ASN A 24 9.97 2.86 13.53
N CYS A 25 8.84 2.51 12.93
CA CYS A 25 8.76 2.16 11.50
C CYS A 25 9.09 3.37 10.62
N LEU A 26 8.49 4.53 10.92
CA LEU A 26 8.74 5.77 10.19
C LEU A 26 10.21 6.18 10.25
N ASP A 27 10.81 6.15 11.45
CA ASP A 27 12.21 6.53 11.65
C ASP A 27 13.17 5.59 10.88
N GLN A 28 12.88 4.29 10.84
CA GLN A 28 13.65 3.33 10.04
C GLN A 28 13.57 3.65 8.54
N CYS A 29 12.36 3.96 8.05
CA CYS A 29 12.16 4.30 6.64
C CYS A 29 12.85 5.61 6.27
N LEU A 30 12.76 6.65 7.12
CA LEU A 30 13.36 7.96 6.87
C LEU A 30 14.89 7.96 7.01
N LYS A 31 15.47 7.07 7.82
CA LYS A 31 16.92 6.97 7.99
C LYS A 31 17.62 6.38 6.76
N MET A 32 16.91 5.58 5.97
CA MET A 32 17.42 4.89 4.79
C MET A 32 16.93 5.63 3.53
N GLU A 33 17.44 6.86 3.31
CA GLU A 33 16.94 7.81 2.27
C GLU A 33 16.99 7.32 0.81
N ALA A 34 17.56 6.14 0.52
CA ALA A 34 17.74 5.69 -0.86
C ALA A 34 17.25 4.27 -1.20
N GLU A 35 17.03 3.37 -0.22
CA GLU A 35 16.88 1.94 -0.55
C GLU A 35 16.04 1.19 0.45
N CYS A 36 14.76 1.52 0.60
CA CYS A 36 13.90 0.61 1.35
C CYS A 36 12.44 0.59 0.97
N ARG A 37 12.18 0.35 -0.33
CA ARG A 37 10.90 -0.18 -0.83
C ARG A 37 10.33 -1.25 0.11
N SER A 38 11.14 -2.21 0.54
CA SER A 38 10.72 -3.29 1.43
C SER A 38 10.36 -2.84 2.86
N LEU A 39 11.09 -1.89 3.46
CA LEU A 39 10.69 -1.33 4.77
C LEU A 39 9.42 -0.51 4.66
N TRP A 40 9.26 0.27 3.58
CA TRP A 40 8.02 1.01 3.36
C TRP A 40 6.85 0.06 3.15
N ILE A 41 6.99 -1.01 2.36
CA ILE A 41 5.94 -2.03 2.22
C ILE A 41 5.57 -2.59 3.59
N ARG A 42 6.56 -3.03 4.38
CA ARG A 42 6.29 -3.57 5.72
C ARG A 42 5.65 -2.56 6.67
N ALA A 43 6.08 -1.30 6.63
CA ALA A 43 5.55 -0.22 7.46
C ALA A 43 4.10 0.10 7.09
N LEU A 44 3.80 0.16 5.79
CA LEU A 44 2.46 0.41 5.27
C LEU A 44 1.54 -0.80 5.45
N GLU A 45 2.08 -2.01 5.38
CA GLU A 45 1.37 -3.23 5.77
C GLU A 45 0.95 -3.20 7.23
N PHE A 46 1.84 -2.73 8.11
CA PHE A 46 1.60 -2.60 9.55
C PHE A 46 0.65 -1.44 9.89
N SER A 47 0.81 -0.29 9.24
CA SER A 47 -0.04 0.88 9.44
C SER A 47 -0.18 1.68 8.14
N PRO A 48 -1.33 1.59 7.44
CA PRO A 48 -1.58 2.35 6.21
C PRO A 48 -1.62 3.86 6.45
N ARG A 49 -1.81 4.28 7.71
CA ARG A 49 -1.69 5.69 8.12
C ARG A 49 -0.27 6.23 7.97
N LEU A 50 0.75 5.42 7.72
CA LEU A 50 2.09 5.93 7.40
C LEU A 50 2.23 6.40 5.95
N ALA A 51 1.20 6.17 5.12
CA ALA A 51 1.19 6.51 3.69
C ALA A 51 1.51 7.98 3.41
N HIS A 52 1.03 8.92 4.23
CA HIS A 52 1.28 10.35 4.01
C HIS A 52 2.72 10.78 4.26
N TYR A 53 3.56 9.92 4.86
CA TYR A 53 5.00 10.17 5.00
C TYR A 53 5.83 9.52 3.89
N CYS A 54 5.28 8.55 3.15
CA CYS A 54 6.00 7.88 2.09
C CYS A 54 6.19 8.83 0.90
N LYS A 55 7.44 9.10 0.54
CA LYS A 55 7.82 9.91 -0.63
C LYS A 55 8.30 9.06 -1.81
N HIS A 56 8.35 7.75 -1.63
CA HIS A 56 8.98 6.76 -2.52
C HIS A 56 7.95 5.92 -3.28
N TRP A 57 6.72 6.41 -3.45
CA TRP A 57 5.67 5.69 -4.19
C TRP A 57 6.09 5.35 -5.62
N HIS A 58 6.96 6.15 -6.22
CA HIS A 58 7.51 5.93 -7.56
C HIS A 58 8.46 4.73 -7.65
N ASP A 59 8.95 4.22 -6.51
CA ASP A 59 9.83 3.05 -6.45
C ASP A 59 9.03 1.73 -6.39
N PHE A 60 7.70 1.79 -6.26
CA PHE A 60 6.86 0.62 -6.05
C PHE A 60 6.46 0.03 -7.41
N THR A 61 6.61 -1.28 -7.56
CA THR A 61 6.13 -1.98 -8.76
C THR A 61 4.64 -2.31 -8.63
N PRO A 62 3.97 -2.66 -9.74
CA PRO A 62 2.59 -3.16 -9.70
C PRO A 62 2.37 -4.27 -8.67
N GLU A 63 3.34 -5.17 -8.51
CA GLU A 63 3.28 -6.28 -7.55
C GLU A 63 3.30 -5.79 -6.09
N ASP A 64 4.06 -4.74 -5.76
CA ASP A 64 4.05 -4.17 -4.41
C ASP A 64 2.69 -3.60 -4.07
N TRP A 65 2.10 -2.87 -5.02
CA TRP A 65 0.76 -2.35 -4.87
C TRP A 65 -0.25 -3.48 -4.74
N GLY A 66 -0.05 -4.58 -5.45
CA GLY A 66 -0.81 -5.82 -5.28
C GLY A 66 -0.78 -6.33 -3.84
N VAL A 67 0.41 -6.46 -3.26
CA VAL A 67 0.61 -6.90 -1.87
C VAL A 67 0.02 -5.89 -0.87
N LEU A 68 0.28 -4.60 -1.07
CA LEU A 68 -0.18 -3.53 -0.18
C LEU A 68 -1.69 -3.41 -0.15
N LEU A 69 -2.36 -3.44 -1.30
CA LEU A 69 -3.82 -3.38 -1.38
C LEU A 69 -4.46 -4.66 -0.86
N ALA A 70 -3.80 -5.81 -1.03
CA ALA A 70 -4.25 -7.06 -0.43
C ALA A 70 -4.18 -7.06 1.11
N GLY A 71 -3.19 -6.37 1.70
CA GLY A 71 -3.05 -6.20 3.15
C GLY A 71 -3.90 -5.04 3.71
N ASN A 72 -4.00 -3.94 2.96
CA ASN A 72 -4.59 -2.68 3.39
C ASN A 72 -5.42 -2.05 2.26
N PRO A 73 -6.70 -2.44 2.13
CA PRO A 73 -7.58 -1.95 1.06
C PRO A 73 -7.81 -0.43 1.10
N ASP A 74 -7.56 0.25 2.22
CA ASP A 74 -7.69 1.71 2.35
C ASP A 74 -6.70 2.49 1.46
N LEU A 75 -5.58 1.85 1.09
CA LEU A 75 -4.58 2.44 0.18
C LEU A 75 -5.08 2.53 -1.27
N ILE A 76 -6.27 1.99 -1.59
CA ILE A 76 -6.89 2.07 -2.92
C ILE A 76 -7.05 3.51 -3.40
N THR A 77 -7.17 4.46 -2.47
CA THR A 77 -7.36 5.90 -2.76
C THR A 77 -6.11 6.57 -3.32
N ILE A 78 -4.93 5.99 -3.13
CA ILE A 78 -3.64 6.53 -3.59
C ILE A 78 -2.93 5.63 -4.61
N ALA A 79 -3.40 4.40 -4.77
CA ALA A 79 -2.76 3.42 -5.64
C ALA A 79 -2.95 3.74 -7.15
N PRO A 80 -1.94 3.50 -8.00
CA PRO A 80 -2.03 3.68 -9.44
C PRO A 80 -2.77 2.49 -10.10
N LEU A 81 -4.08 2.39 -9.87
CA LEU A 81 -4.90 1.21 -10.25
C LEU A 81 -4.80 0.82 -11.73
N HIS A 82 -4.60 1.80 -12.61
CA HIS A 82 -4.48 1.59 -14.05
C HIS A 82 -3.13 1.00 -14.47
N GLU A 83 -2.10 1.12 -13.62
CA GLU A 83 -0.77 0.56 -13.84
C GLU A 83 -0.62 -0.86 -13.30
N LEU A 84 -1.63 -1.36 -12.56
CA LEU A 84 -1.58 -2.70 -11.99
C LEU A 84 -1.66 -3.78 -13.08
N SER A 85 -0.79 -4.79 -12.96
CA SER A 85 -0.83 -6.00 -13.77
C SER A 85 -2.02 -6.89 -13.37
N MET A 86 -2.38 -7.84 -14.23
CA MET A 86 -3.45 -8.80 -13.91
C MET A 86 -3.05 -9.72 -12.76
N GLU A 87 -1.76 -10.02 -12.62
CA GLU A 87 -1.20 -10.73 -11.49
C GLU A 87 -1.35 -9.94 -10.19
N ALA A 88 -1.09 -8.62 -10.22
CA ALA A 88 -1.32 -7.75 -9.06
C ALA A 88 -2.80 -7.70 -8.67
N TRP A 89 -3.70 -7.53 -9.65
CA TRP A 89 -5.14 -7.59 -9.40
C TRP A 89 -5.58 -8.95 -8.86
N TYR A 90 -5.01 -10.05 -9.35
CA TYR A 90 -5.29 -11.38 -8.82
C TYR A 90 -4.90 -11.48 -7.34
N ILE A 91 -3.71 -10.98 -6.96
CA ILE A 91 -3.26 -10.95 -5.56
C ILE A 91 -4.24 -10.14 -4.69
N ILE A 92 -4.68 -8.99 -5.19
CA ILE A 92 -5.64 -8.11 -4.50
C ILE A 92 -6.96 -8.84 -4.30
N LEU A 93 -7.58 -9.33 -5.37
CA LEU A 93 -8.91 -9.92 -5.33
C LEU A 93 -8.95 -11.26 -4.57
N SER A 94 -7.83 -11.98 -4.55
CA SER A 94 -7.66 -13.19 -3.76
C SER A 94 -7.67 -12.94 -2.24
N ARG A 95 -7.44 -11.70 -1.79
CA ARG A 95 -7.39 -11.34 -0.35
C ARG A 95 -8.41 -10.27 0.04
N GLN A 96 -8.80 -9.42 -0.90
CA GLN A 96 -9.73 -8.30 -0.74
C GLN A 96 -10.77 -8.34 -1.88
N PRO A 97 -11.66 -9.35 -1.88
CA PRO A 97 -12.63 -9.54 -2.96
C PRO A 97 -13.63 -8.38 -3.09
N SER A 98 -13.80 -7.55 -2.05
CA SER A 98 -14.62 -6.33 -2.07
C SER A 98 -14.09 -5.26 -3.04
N LEU A 99 -12.82 -5.35 -3.46
CA LEU A 99 -12.22 -4.41 -4.41
C LEU A 99 -12.50 -4.75 -5.88
N VAL A 100 -13.30 -5.78 -6.17
CA VAL A 100 -13.61 -6.21 -7.55
C VAL A 100 -14.19 -5.09 -8.41
N GLU A 101 -15.06 -4.23 -7.85
CA GLU A 101 -15.66 -3.09 -8.56
C GLU A 101 -14.64 -1.95 -8.85
N LYS A 102 -13.40 -2.06 -8.33
CA LYS A 102 -12.30 -1.15 -8.65
C LYS A 102 -11.43 -1.64 -9.80
N CYS A 103 -11.51 -2.92 -10.16
CA CYS A 103 -10.80 -3.46 -11.32
C CYS A 103 -11.67 -3.25 -12.58
N CYS A 104 -11.18 -2.42 -13.50
CA CYS A 104 -11.86 -2.13 -14.77
C CYS A 104 -11.31 -2.94 -15.97
N ARG A 105 -10.54 -4.00 -15.71
CA ARG A 105 -9.84 -4.81 -16.71
C ARG A 105 -9.98 -6.30 -16.41
N LEU A 106 -11.17 -6.71 -15.95
CA LEU A 106 -11.43 -8.10 -15.57
C LEU A 106 -11.60 -8.99 -16.81
N ASP A 107 -11.97 -8.43 -17.94
CA ASP A 107 -11.92 -9.04 -19.27
C ASP A 107 -10.52 -9.52 -19.67
N GLU A 108 -9.47 -8.87 -19.17
CA GLU A 108 -8.08 -9.25 -19.42
C GLU A 108 -7.60 -10.43 -18.56
N PHE A 109 -8.38 -10.88 -17.57
CA PHE A 109 -8.04 -12.08 -16.82
C PHE A 109 -8.10 -13.30 -17.72
N ASN A 110 -6.99 -14.03 -17.81
CA ASN A 110 -6.97 -15.32 -18.47
C ASN A 110 -7.74 -16.38 -17.67
N ASP A 111 -8.08 -17.49 -18.32
CA ASP A 111 -8.83 -18.59 -17.70
C ASP A 111 -8.15 -19.16 -16.44
N LYS A 112 -6.82 -19.11 -16.36
CA LYS A 112 -6.08 -19.60 -15.18
C LYS A 112 -6.39 -18.72 -13.96
N LEU A 113 -6.29 -17.40 -14.09
CA LEU A 113 -6.58 -16.46 -13.01
C LEU A 113 -8.05 -16.55 -12.59
N TRP A 114 -8.97 -16.65 -13.55
CA TRP A 114 -10.39 -16.84 -13.29
C TRP A 114 -10.67 -18.14 -12.52
N ASN A 115 -10.17 -19.28 -13.00
CA ASN A 115 -10.40 -20.56 -12.36
C ASN A 115 -9.86 -20.56 -10.92
N SER A 116 -8.68 -19.99 -10.68
CA SER A 116 -8.12 -19.85 -9.33
C SER A 116 -8.97 -18.96 -8.42
N LEU A 117 -9.50 -17.82 -8.91
CA LEU A 117 -10.41 -17.00 -8.11
C LEU A 117 -11.73 -17.71 -7.81
N LEU A 118 -12.32 -18.38 -8.80
CA LEU A 118 -13.62 -19.06 -8.67
C LEU A 118 -13.56 -20.28 -7.75
N GLU A 119 -12.40 -20.92 -7.62
CA GLU A 119 -12.18 -22.01 -6.67
C GLU A 119 -12.42 -21.56 -5.22
N TYR A 120 -11.97 -20.35 -4.87
CA TYR A 120 -12.16 -19.77 -3.54
C TYR A 120 -13.42 -18.91 -3.42
N TYR A 121 -13.84 -18.27 -4.51
CA TYR A 121 -14.95 -17.33 -4.54
C TYR A 121 -15.89 -17.60 -5.73
N PRO A 122 -16.74 -18.64 -5.68
CA PRO A 122 -17.64 -18.99 -6.79
C PRO A 122 -18.58 -17.85 -7.23
N TRP A 123 -18.92 -16.94 -6.32
CA TRP A 123 -19.76 -15.77 -6.61
C TRP A 123 -19.09 -14.74 -7.52
N PHE A 124 -17.78 -14.84 -7.79
CA PHE A 124 -17.08 -13.98 -8.75
C PHE A 124 -17.56 -14.18 -10.19
N GLU A 125 -18.24 -15.28 -10.52
CA GLU A 125 -18.70 -15.56 -11.89
C GLU A 125 -19.55 -14.43 -12.47
N GLN A 126 -20.31 -13.71 -11.63
CA GLN A 126 -21.11 -12.55 -12.03
C GLN A 126 -20.27 -11.39 -12.60
N TYR A 127 -18.96 -11.35 -12.31
CA TYR A 127 -18.01 -10.34 -12.77
C TYR A 127 -17.25 -10.74 -14.02
N ARG A 128 -17.35 -12.00 -14.48
CA ARG A 128 -16.59 -12.50 -15.64
C ARG A 128 -16.88 -11.76 -16.96
N LYS A 129 -17.99 -11.04 -17.01
CA LYS A 129 -18.43 -10.23 -18.17
C LYS A 129 -18.48 -8.73 -17.87
N LYS A 130 -17.95 -8.30 -16.72
CA LYS A 130 -17.90 -6.90 -16.32
C LYS A 130 -16.51 -6.35 -16.64
N CYS A 131 -16.49 -5.25 -17.39
CA CYS A 131 -15.32 -4.59 -17.98
C CYS A 131 -14.45 -5.55 -18.78
#